data_AF-I9A9L2-F1
#
_entry.id   AF-I9A9L2-F1
#
_cell.length_a   1.000
_cell.length_b   1.000
_cell.length_c   1.000
_cell.angle_alpha   90.00
_cell.angle_beta   90.00
_cell.angle_gamma   90.00
#
_symmetry.space_group_name_H-M   'P 1'
#
loop_
_entity.id
_entity.type
_entity.pdbx_description
1 polymer ?
#
loop_
_entity_poly.entity_id
_entity_poly.type
_entity_poly.pdbx_seq_one_letter_code
_entity_poly.pdbx_strand_id
1 'polypeptide(L)'
;MKYYINLFSPNTALAFSESDQEISGFRISRKAYVENQHINIGDKFICYCTKIQRFIGILEITSNFFIDSKPIFTQEDDPFTLRFKVKPIAWLPLEKGIPIHKNIIWDHLSFTQKLPNDSTRWTYMVFSSPRLWPKEDCEYLEQVILQQQSEMKDYPFSEAEKKKVRSLTKIRVSSEKETVIEIPDETSQNKANTSKEERESIQIQATLAEIGEKLGYKIWLPKSDRSRVLNKWKPLQNNTLLENLPLVFDGPTLKVIENIDVLWIKRHSIVRAFEVEGTTAIYSGILRMADLLALQPMLDIKIHIVASIERREAVFEQINRPVFAFMEKGPLAEICTFISYESVKELRKEPHLEHMNDSIVDEYVEYSND
;
A
#
# COMPACT_ATOMS: atom_id res chain seq x y z
N MET A 1 20.11 -12.22 -14.28
CA MET A 1 19.08 -12.68 -13.34
C MET A 1 18.98 -11.69 -12.21
N LYS A 2 17.82 -11.04 -12.12
CA LYS A 2 17.39 -10.14 -11.06
C LYS A 2 16.32 -10.83 -10.23
N TYR A 3 16.08 -10.32 -9.03
CA TYR A 3 15.06 -10.81 -8.13
C TYR A 3 14.07 -9.70 -7.81
N TYR A 4 12.79 -10.05 -7.77
CA TYR A 4 11.71 -9.14 -7.47
C TYR A 4 10.84 -9.72 -6.36
N ILE A 5 10.46 -8.92 -5.37
CA ILE A 5 9.45 -9.35 -4.41
C ILE A 5 8.08 -9.42 -5.10
N ASN A 6 7.32 -10.45 -4.76
CA ASN A 6 5.96 -10.68 -5.22
C ASN A 6 5.07 -10.87 -3.99
N LEU A 7 4.15 -9.94 -3.80
CA LEU A 7 3.32 -9.90 -2.61
C LEU A 7 2.04 -10.68 -2.84
N PHE A 8 1.68 -11.46 -1.84
CA PHE A 8 0.42 -12.17 -1.79
C PHE A 8 -0.33 -11.80 -0.51
N SER A 9 -1.65 -11.73 -0.61
CA SER A 9 -2.52 -11.92 0.53
C SER A 9 -2.71 -13.43 0.78
N PRO A 10 -3.19 -13.86 1.95
CA PRO A 10 -3.53 -15.26 2.17
C PRO A 10 -4.50 -15.82 1.12
N ASN A 11 -5.42 -14.98 0.63
CA ASN A 11 -6.39 -15.37 -0.40
C ASN A 11 -5.73 -15.56 -1.76
N THR A 12 -4.89 -14.61 -2.21
CA THR A 12 -4.24 -14.73 -3.51
C THR A 12 -3.20 -15.85 -3.51
N ALA A 13 -2.54 -16.11 -2.37
CA ALA A 13 -1.66 -17.28 -2.21
C ALA A 13 -2.44 -18.61 -2.29
N LEU A 14 -3.63 -18.68 -1.68
CA LEU A 14 -4.49 -19.85 -1.78
C LEU A 14 -5.00 -20.04 -3.22
N ALA A 15 -5.50 -18.99 -3.86
CA ALA A 15 -5.95 -19.02 -5.24
C ALA A 15 -4.83 -19.47 -6.20
N PHE A 16 -3.61 -18.97 -6.00
CA PHE A 16 -2.44 -19.46 -6.74
C PHE A 16 -2.22 -20.96 -6.50
N SER A 17 -2.26 -21.41 -5.24
CA SER A 17 -2.09 -22.84 -4.88
C SER A 17 -3.16 -23.76 -5.46
N GLU A 18 -4.37 -23.25 -5.67
CA GLU A 18 -5.51 -23.98 -6.26
C GLU A 18 -5.54 -23.90 -7.79
N SER A 19 -4.68 -23.06 -8.40
CA SER A 19 -4.51 -22.92 -9.84
C SER A 19 -3.48 -23.90 -10.42
N ASP A 20 -3.18 -23.77 -11.71
CA ASP A 20 -2.06 -24.47 -12.36
C ASP A 20 -0.67 -23.95 -11.95
N GLN A 21 -0.62 -22.86 -11.18
CA GLN A 21 0.60 -22.19 -10.72
C GLN A 21 1.50 -21.67 -11.87
N GLU A 22 0.92 -21.43 -13.05
CA GLU A 22 1.66 -21.00 -14.24
C GLU A 22 1.62 -19.49 -14.46
N ILE A 23 0.79 -18.75 -13.71
CA ILE A 23 0.57 -17.32 -13.91
C ILE A 23 0.72 -16.56 -12.58
N SER A 24 1.56 -15.52 -12.60
CA SER A 24 1.58 -14.49 -11.55
C SER A 24 1.09 -13.17 -12.12
N GLY A 25 0.22 -12.48 -11.37
CA GLY A 25 -0.41 -11.24 -11.78
C GLY A 25 -0.08 -10.07 -10.86
N PHE A 26 -0.11 -8.87 -11.43
CA PHE A 26 0.08 -7.59 -10.78
C PHE A 26 -0.96 -6.60 -11.28
N ARG A 27 -1.19 -5.50 -10.54
CA ARG A 27 -2.08 -4.44 -11.01
C ARG A 27 -1.53 -3.76 -12.25
N ILE A 28 -2.42 -3.34 -13.15
CA ILE A 28 -2.04 -2.66 -14.39
C ILE A 28 -1.28 -1.35 -14.15
N SER A 29 -1.50 -0.69 -13.00
CA SER A 29 -0.75 0.48 -12.56
C SER A 29 0.76 0.22 -12.45
N ARG A 30 1.19 -1.03 -12.30
CA ARG A 30 2.60 -1.45 -12.22
C ARG A 30 3.28 -1.59 -13.57
N LYS A 31 2.56 -1.39 -14.68
CA LYS A 31 3.09 -1.60 -16.03
C LYS A 31 4.34 -0.76 -16.31
N ALA A 32 4.31 0.54 -16.00
CA ALA A 32 5.44 1.43 -16.22
C ALA A 32 6.68 0.96 -15.42
N TYR A 33 6.49 0.54 -14.17
CA TYR A 33 7.57 -0.03 -13.36
C TYR A 33 8.17 -1.28 -14.00
N VAL A 34 7.33 -2.22 -14.41
CA VAL A 34 7.75 -3.48 -15.05
C VAL A 34 8.57 -3.20 -16.32
N GLU A 35 8.10 -2.27 -17.16
CA GLU A 35 8.80 -1.85 -18.38
C GLU A 35 10.17 -1.22 -18.06
N ASN A 36 10.22 -0.29 -17.10
CA ASN A 36 11.44 0.43 -16.70
C ASN A 36 12.48 -0.48 -16.03
N GLN A 37 12.05 -1.47 -15.26
CA GLN A 37 12.95 -2.41 -14.61
C GLN A 37 13.52 -3.48 -15.56
N HIS A 38 12.97 -3.57 -16.77
CA HIS A 38 13.30 -4.60 -17.74
C HIS A 38 13.23 -5.99 -17.10
N ILE A 39 12.06 -6.34 -16.54
CA ILE A 39 11.83 -7.68 -15.97
C ILE A 39 11.79 -8.68 -17.13
N ASN A 40 12.70 -9.65 -17.13
CA ASN A 40 12.91 -10.57 -18.25
C ASN A 40 12.73 -12.04 -17.87
N ILE A 41 12.65 -12.88 -18.89
CA ILE A 41 12.69 -14.35 -18.75
C ILE A 41 13.97 -14.76 -18.01
N GLY A 42 13.82 -15.66 -17.02
CA GLY A 42 14.89 -16.13 -16.15
C GLY A 42 15.13 -15.29 -14.90
N ASP A 43 14.50 -14.12 -14.77
CA ASP A 43 14.42 -13.42 -13.49
C ASP A 43 13.46 -14.17 -12.53
N LYS A 44 13.56 -13.90 -11.22
CA LYS A 44 12.81 -14.64 -10.21
C LYS A 44 11.96 -13.74 -9.32
N PHE A 45 10.78 -14.23 -8.96
CA PHE A 45 9.95 -13.67 -7.91
C PHE A 45 10.20 -14.37 -6.58
N ILE A 46 10.53 -13.60 -5.54
CA ILE A 46 10.50 -14.05 -4.15
C ILE A 46 9.09 -13.78 -3.62
N CYS A 47 8.36 -14.82 -3.23
CA CYS A 47 6.95 -14.70 -2.86
C CYS A 47 6.79 -14.49 -1.35
N TYR A 48 6.07 -13.43 -0.98
CA TYR A 48 5.88 -13.01 0.41
C TYR A 48 4.40 -12.77 0.72
N CYS A 49 3.89 -13.42 1.76
CA CYS A 49 2.51 -13.27 2.21
C CYS A 49 2.42 -12.16 3.27
N THR A 50 1.84 -11.02 2.91
CA THR A 50 1.91 -9.75 3.67
C THR A 50 1.22 -9.84 5.03
N LYS A 51 -0.03 -10.32 5.08
CA LYS A 51 -0.85 -10.32 6.32
C LYS A 51 -0.31 -11.20 7.45
N ILE A 52 0.43 -12.25 7.09
CA ILE A 52 1.07 -13.21 8.01
C ILE A 52 2.61 -13.08 8.01
N GLN A 53 3.14 -12.12 7.26
CA GLN A 53 4.55 -11.73 7.19
C GLN A 53 5.55 -12.88 6.94
N ARG A 54 5.28 -13.71 5.93
CA ARG A 54 6.05 -14.93 5.65
C ARG A 54 6.51 -15.03 4.21
N PHE A 55 7.72 -15.52 4.00
CA PHE A 55 8.17 -15.99 2.68
C PHE A 55 7.56 -17.35 2.37
N ILE A 56 6.92 -17.48 1.21
CA ILE A 56 6.10 -18.64 0.85
C ILE A 56 6.53 -19.32 -0.45
N GLY A 57 7.46 -18.76 -1.22
CA GLY A 57 7.87 -19.42 -2.45
C GLY A 57 8.85 -18.64 -3.32
N ILE A 58 9.23 -19.27 -4.42
CA ILE A 58 10.10 -18.73 -5.46
C ILE A 58 9.50 -19.13 -6.81
N LEU A 59 9.30 -18.15 -7.68
CA LEU A 59 8.80 -18.39 -9.03
C LEU A 59 9.84 -17.90 -10.05
N GLU A 60 10.18 -18.71 -11.03
CA GLU A 60 11.01 -18.30 -12.18
C GLU A 60 10.11 -17.74 -13.28
N ILE A 61 10.47 -16.59 -13.85
CA ILE A 61 9.73 -15.93 -14.92
C ILE A 61 10.04 -16.61 -16.25
N THR A 62 9.00 -17.07 -16.95
CA THR A 62 9.14 -17.85 -18.21
C THR A 62 8.57 -17.13 -19.43
N SER A 63 8.00 -15.93 -19.28
CA SER A 63 7.57 -15.08 -20.39
C SER A 63 7.85 -13.60 -20.13
N ASN A 64 7.74 -12.80 -21.19
CA ASN A 64 7.51 -11.36 -21.04
C ASN A 64 6.14 -11.12 -20.39
N PHE A 65 5.92 -9.90 -19.87
CA PHE A 65 4.61 -9.54 -19.35
C PHE A 65 3.55 -9.48 -20.47
N PHE A 66 2.31 -9.76 -20.11
CA PHE A 66 1.14 -9.62 -20.98
C PHE A 66 -0.05 -9.11 -20.17
N ILE A 67 -1.09 -8.65 -20.86
CA ILE A 67 -2.33 -8.18 -20.22
C ILE A 67 -3.41 -9.23 -20.50
N ASP A 68 -4.01 -9.75 -19.44
CA ASP A 68 -5.12 -10.70 -19.50
C ASP A 68 -6.06 -10.48 -18.32
N SER A 69 -7.35 -10.33 -18.62
CA SER A 69 -8.40 -10.02 -17.64
C SER A 69 -9.20 -11.25 -17.20
N LYS A 70 -8.85 -12.46 -17.66
CA LYS A 70 -9.50 -13.69 -17.19
C LYS A 70 -9.26 -13.88 -15.69
N PRO A 71 -10.27 -13.93 -14.81
CA PRO A 71 -10.05 -14.04 -13.38
C PRO A 71 -9.26 -15.29 -12.97
N ILE A 72 -8.25 -15.11 -12.10
CA ILE A 72 -7.42 -16.18 -11.53
C ILE A 72 -7.39 -16.06 -10.01
N PHE A 73 -7.14 -14.86 -9.49
CA PHE A 73 -6.93 -14.64 -8.05
C PHE A 73 -8.21 -14.22 -7.32
N THR A 74 -9.20 -13.73 -8.07
CA THR A 74 -10.55 -13.44 -7.60
C THR A 74 -11.57 -14.15 -8.51
N GLN A 75 -12.81 -14.28 -8.04
CA GLN A 75 -13.86 -14.93 -8.84
C GLN A 75 -14.32 -14.06 -10.01
N GLU A 76 -14.43 -12.75 -9.78
CA GLU A 76 -14.83 -11.73 -10.74
C GLU A 76 -13.91 -10.50 -10.55
N ASP A 77 -13.80 -9.66 -11.58
CA ASP A 77 -13.07 -8.38 -11.58
C ASP A 77 -11.65 -8.46 -11.00
N ASP A 78 -10.88 -9.45 -11.45
CA ASP A 78 -9.50 -9.66 -11.00
C ASP A 78 -8.61 -8.44 -11.32
N PRO A 79 -8.11 -7.71 -10.30
CA PRO A 79 -7.32 -6.52 -10.52
C PRO A 79 -5.89 -6.84 -11.02
N PHE A 80 -5.46 -8.09 -10.94
CA PHE A 80 -4.10 -8.54 -11.24
C PHE A 80 -3.95 -8.96 -12.72
N THR A 81 -4.26 -8.02 -13.61
CA THR A 81 -4.33 -8.24 -15.07
C THR A 81 -2.99 -8.12 -15.80
N LEU A 82 -1.99 -7.50 -15.19
CA LEU A 82 -0.62 -7.45 -15.71
C LEU A 82 0.11 -8.73 -15.29
N ARG A 83 0.33 -9.66 -16.22
CA ARG A 83 0.70 -11.05 -15.90
C ARG A 83 2.03 -11.48 -16.49
N PHE A 84 2.63 -12.46 -15.84
CA PHE A 84 3.78 -13.21 -16.33
C PHE A 84 3.45 -14.69 -16.28
N LYS A 85 3.93 -15.44 -17.28
CA LYS A 85 4.06 -16.89 -17.11
C LYS A 85 5.22 -17.16 -16.18
N VAL A 86 5.01 -18.09 -15.27
CA VAL A 86 5.97 -18.45 -14.24
C VAL A 86 6.06 -19.96 -14.08
N LYS A 87 7.17 -20.40 -13.49
CA LYS A 87 7.36 -21.78 -13.06
C LYS A 87 7.71 -21.77 -11.57
N PRO A 88 6.96 -22.50 -10.70
CA PRO A 88 7.32 -22.64 -9.30
C PRO A 88 8.66 -23.39 -9.16
N ILE A 89 9.63 -22.73 -8.52
CA ILE A 89 10.86 -23.35 -8.05
C ILE A 89 10.62 -23.91 -6.65
N ALA A 90 9.93 -23.12 -5.82
CA ALA A 90 9.49 -23.51 -4.48
C ALA A 90 8.12 -22.90 -4.19
N TRP A 91 7.25 -23.67 -3.53
CA TRP A 91 5.97 -23.17 -3.02
C TRP A 91 5.62 -23.87 -1.71
N LEU A 92 5.46 -23.10 -0.65
CA LEU A 92 5.26 -23.57 0.72
C LEU A 92 3.81 -23.32 1.16
N PRO A 93 3.15 -24.29 1.83
CA PRO A 93 1.93 -24.02 2.57
C PRO A 93 2.13 -22.86 3.55
N LEU A 94 1.08 -22.08 3.82
CA LEU A 94 1.19 -20.86 4.62
C LEU A 94 1.74 -21.12 6.05
N GLU A 95 1.40 -22.27 6.64
CA GLU A 95 1.89 -22.74 7.94
C GLU A 95 3.39 -23.06 7.95
N LYS A 96 3.95 -23.31 6.78
CA LYS A 96 5.37 -23.62 6.55
C LYS A 96 6.14 -22.46 5.96
N GLY A 97 5.46 -21.37 5.59
CA GLY A 97 6.07 -20.12 5.19
C GLY A 97 6.94 -19.56 6.31
N ILE A 98 8.12 -19.04 5.94
CA ILE A 98 9.17 -18.63 6.87
C ILE A 98 8.90 -17.20 7.34
N PRO A 99 8.62 -16.95 8.63
CA PRO A 99 8.35 -15.60 9.13
C PRO A 99 9.60 -14.73 9.04
N ILE A 100 9.45 -13.48 8.60
CA ILE A 100 10.59 -12.55 8.44
C ILE A 100 11.36 -12.31 9.74
N HIS A 101 10.65 -12.30 10.88
CA HIS A 101 11.22 -12.05 12.21
C HIS A 101 12.05 -13.23 12.77
N LYS A 102 12.13 -14.36 12.08
CA LYS A 102 13.02 -15.45 12.51
C LYS A 102 14.47 -15.07 12.20
N ASN A 103 15.38 -15.31 13.14
CA ASN A 103 16.81 -15.02 13.02
C ASN A 103 17.45 -15.54 11.73
N ILE A 104 17.01 -16.72 11.26
CA ILE A 104 17.47 -17.28 9.97
C ILE A 104 17.22 -16.32 8.81
N ILE A 105 16.19 -15.47 8.87
CA ILE A 105 15.95 -14.41 7.89
C ILE A 105 16.46 -13.07 8.41
N TRP A 106 15.98 -12.64 9.58
CA TRP A 106 16.16 -11.29 10.11
C TRP A 106 17.63 -10.87 10.23
N ASP A 107 18.49 -11.78 10.67
CA ASP A 107 19.90 -11.46 10.94
C ASP A 107 20.75 -11.47 9.65
N HIS A 108 20.17 -11.88 8.52
CA HIS A 108 20.89 -12.06 7.25
C HIS A 108 20.51 -11.05 6.18
N LEU A 109 19.25 -10.57 6.13
CA LEU A 109 18.87 -9.60 5.09
C LEU A 109 19.52 -8.25 5.34
N SER A 110 20.06 -7.66 4.29
CA SER A 110 20.81 -6.40 4.34
C SER A 110 20.04 -5.25 5.01
N PHE A 111 18.72 -5.25 4.88
CA PHE A 111 17.80 -4.22 5.38
C PHE A 111 17.16 -4.55 6.75
N THR A 112 17.37 -5.75 7.31
CA THR A 112 16.88 -6.12 8.67
C THR A 112 18.00 -6.36 9.68
N GLN A 113 19.17 -6.85 9.25
CA GLN A 113 20.25 -7.31 10.15
C GLN A 113 20.78 -6.26 11.14
N LYS A 114 20.58 -4.97 10.86
CA LYS A 114 21.00 -3.85 11.72
C LYS A 114 19.86 -3.24 12.53
N LEU A 115 18.67 -3.83 12.46
CA LEU A 115 17.47 -3.35 13.13
C LEU A 115 17.13 -4.24 14.33
N PRO A 116 16.59 -3.66 15.42
CA PRO A 116 15.90 -4.43 16.45
C PRO A 116 14.81 -5.31 15.83
N ASN A 117 14.63 -6.54 16.34
CA ASN A 117 13.69 -7.51 15.74
C ASN A 117 12.24 -7.02 15.70
N ASP A 118 11.84 -6.13 16.60
CA ASP A 118 10.53 -5.48 16.65
C ASP A 118 10.40 -4.24 15.75
N SER A 119 11.45 -3.88 15.00
CA SER A 119 11.44 -2.72 14.13
C SER A 119 10.49 -2.89 12.96
N THR A 120 9.76 -1.84 12.60
CA THR A 120 8.91 -1.79 11.41
C THR A 120 9.57 -1.07 10.23
N ARG A 121 10.81 -0.60 10.41
CA ARG A 121 11.55 0.18 9.40
C ARG A 121 11.95 -0.58 8.15
N TRP A 122 11.80 -1.91 8.12
CA TRP A 122 12.06 -2.75 6.95
C TRP A 122 10.85 -2.86 6.02
N THR A 123 9.64 -2.55 6.52
CA THR A 123 8.36 -2.81 5.83
C THR A 123 8.27 -2.13 4.48
N TYR A 124 9.05 -1.07 4.27
CA TYR A 124 9.14 -0.44 2.96
C TYR A 124 9.56 -1.43 1.86
N MET A 125 10.35 -2.46 2.18
CA MET A 125 10.76 -3.48 1.21
C MET A 125 9.61 -4.37 0.71
N VAL A 126 8.47 -4.38 1.40
CA VAL A 126 7.30 -5.24 1.11
C VAL A 126 5.98 -4.45 1.00
N PHE A 127 6.01 -3.15 0.67
CA PHE A 127 4.78 -2.37 0.46
C PHE A 127 4.21 -2.52 -0.96
N SER A 128 5.00 -2.95 -1.95
CA SER A 128 4.48 -3.13 -3.30
C SER A 128 5.21 -4.22 -4.06
N SER A 129 4.52 -4.75 -5.07
CA SER A 129 5.09 -5.68 -6.01
C SER A 129 4.64 -5.41 -7.45
N PRO A 130 5.44 -5.81 -8.45
CA PRO A 130 6.79 -6.35 -8.28
C PRO A 130 7.74 -5.22 -7.86
N ARG A 131 8.77 -5.54 -7.08
CA ARG A 131 9.84 -4.60 -6.71
C ARG A 131 11.20 -5.27 -6.68
N LEU A 132 12.19 -4.66 -7.32
CA LEU A 132 13.57 -5.15 -7.35
C LEU A 132 14.13 -5.27 -5.92
N TRP A 133 14.71 -6.43 -5.61
CA TRP A 133 15.33 -6.71 -4.32
C TRP A 133 16.85 -6.93 -4.45
N PRO A 134 17.62 -6.72 -3.36
CA PRO A 134 19.05 -6.98 -3.35
C PRO A 134 19.36 -8.43 -3.72
N LYS A 135 20.33 -8.63 -4.63
CA LYS A 135 20.62 -9.94 -5.21
C LYS A 135 21.13 -10.91 -4.15
N GLU A 136 22.04 -10.46 -3.29
CA GLU A 136 22.67 -11.26 -2.24
C GLU A 136 21.64 -11.74 -1.20
N ASP A 137 20.71 -10.85 -0.81
CA ASP A 137 19.59 -11.20 0.08
C ASP A 137 18.69 -12.28 -0.55
N CYS A 138 18.43 -12.18 -1.85
CA CYS A 138 17.56 -13.12 -2.55
C CYS A 138 18.23 -14.47 -2.82
N GLU A 139 19.53 -14.50 -3.10
CA GLU A 139 20.31 -15.74 -3.22
C GLU A 139 20.30 -16.52 -1.90
N TYR A 140 20.43 -15.82 -0.78
CA TYR A 140 20.29 -16.42 0.55
C TYR A 140 18.86 -16.92 0.82
N LEU A 141 17.84 -16.10 0.53
CA LEU A 141 16.44 -16.51 0.66
C LEU A 141 16.11 -17.73 -0.19
N GLU A 142 16.68 -17.81 -1.40
CA GLU A 142 16.51 -18.97 -2.28
C GLU A 142 17.02 -20.25 -1.63
N GLN A 143 18.23 -20.22 -1.04
CA GLN A 143 18.77 -21.35 -0.29
C GLN A 143 17.88 -21.75 0.88
N VAL A 144 17.45 -20.77 1.68
CA VAL A 144 16.65 -21.02 2.89
C VAL A 144 15.24 -21.55 2.55
N ILE A 145 14.60 -21.02 1.50
CA ILE A 145 13.28 -21.48 1.06
C ILE A 145 13.36 -22.89 0.45
N LEU A 146 14.39 -23.18 -0.35
CA LEU A 146 14.61 -24.52 -0.91
C LEU A 146 14.88 -25.55 0.20
N GLN A 147 15.69 -25.19 1.19
CA GLN A 147 15.91 -26.02 2.37
C GLN A 147 14.59 -26.28 3.11
N GLN A 148 13.80 -25.23 3.34
CA GLN A 148 12.49 -25.33 3.99
C GLN A 148 11.49 -26.20 3.20
N GLN A 149 11.55 -26.18 1.86
CA GLN A 149 10.73 -27.07 1.03
C GLN A 149 11.10 -28.54 1.21
N SER A 150 12.37 -28.84 1.51
CA SER A 150 12.80 -30.22 1.83
C SER A 150 12.49 -30.62 3.29
N GLU A 151 12.70 -29.72 4.26
CA GLU A 151 12.55 -30.02 5.69
C GLU A 151 11.09 -29.95 6.15
N MET A 152 10.30 -29.07 5.51
CA MET A 152 8.88 -28.85 5.77
C MET A 152 8.57 -28.55 7.25
N LYS A 153 9.46 -27.80 7.91
CA LYS A 153 9.33 -27.41 9.31
C LYS A 153 8.09 -26.54 9.54
N ASP A 154 7.32 -26.83 10.57
CA ASP A 154 6.15 -26.02 10.90
C ASP A 154 6.52 -24.70 11.57
N TYR A 155 5.86 -23.63 11.12
CA TYR A 155 5.83 -22.32 11.75
C TYR A 155 4.38 -22.02 12.14
N PRO A 156 3.87 -22.57 13.26
CA PRO A 156 2.45 -22.48 13.59
C PRO A 156 1.99 -21.02 13.69
N PHE A 157 0.78 -20.74 13.21
CA PHE A 157 0.17 -19.42 13.32
C PHE A 157 -0.10 -19.07 14.79
N SER A 158 0.22 -17.84 15.15
CA SER A 158 -0.33 -17.16 16.32
C SER A 158 -1.85 -17.01 16.21
N GLU A 159 -2.53 -16.80 17.33
CA GLU A 159 -4.00 -16.55 17.33
C GLU A 159 -4.38 -15.32 16.48
N ALA A 160 -3.52 -14.29 16.45
CA ALA A 160 -3.71 -13.13 15.59
C ALA A 160 -3.63 -13.49 14.10
N GLU A 161 -2.63 -14.28 13.67
CA GLU A 161 -2.53 -14.76 12.29
C GLU A 161 -3.71 -15.67 11.91
N LYS A 162 -4.15 -16.55 12.81
CA LYS A 162 -5.34 -17.39 12.58
C LYS A 162 -6.59 -16.54 12.32
N LYS A 163 -6.78 -15.44 13.05
CA LYS A 163 -7.91 -14.51 12.81
C LYS A 163 -7.80 -13.85 11.43
N LYS A 164 -6.59 -13.45 11.01
CA LYS A 164 -6.35 -12.84 9.69
C LYS A 164 -6.61 -13.82 8.55
N VAL A 165 -6.21 -15.08 8.68
CA VAL A 165 -6.47 -16.11 7.67
C VAL A 165 -7.98 -16.47 7.62
N ARG A 166 -8.66 -16.57 8.77
CA ARG A 166 -10.08 -16.96 8.86
C ARG A 166 -11.08 -15.86 8.49
N SER A 167 -10.78 -14.59 8.78
CA SER A 167 -11.67 -13.46 8.49
C SER A 167 -11.90 -13.27 6.99
N LEU A 168 -10.96 -13.69 6.16
CA LEU A 168 -11.01 -13.58 4.71
C LEU A 168 -11.91 -14.63 4.04
N THR A 169 -12.23 -15.73 4.72
CA THR A 169 -13.11 -16.79 4.20
C THR A 169 -14.60 -16.48 4.39
N LYS A 170 -14.96 -15.40 5.11
CA LYS A 170 -16.32 -15.18 5.63
C LYS A 170 -17.14 -14.04 5.02
N ILE A 171 -16.65 -13.31 4.03
CA ILE A 171 -17.52 -12.36 3.32
C ILE A 171 -18.26 -13.11 2.21
N ARG A 172 -19.29 -13.85 2.61
CA ARG A 172 -20.36 -14.34 1.73
C ARG A 172 -21.64 -13.66 2.17
N VAL A 173 -22.09 -12.67 1.40
CA VAL A 173 -23.45 -12.15 1.55
C VAL A 173 -24.35 -13.04 0.68
N SER A 174 -24.88 -14.09 1.29
CA SER A 174 -26.16 -14.65 0.85
C SER A 174 -27.24 -13.62 1.15
N SER A 175 -28.08 -13.34 0.16
CA SER A 175 -29.30 -12.56 0.26
C SER A 175 -30.15 -13.01 1.44
N GLU A 176 -30.21 -12.22 2.51
CA GLU A 176 -31.42 -11.83 3.24
C GLU A 176 -31.03 -10.99 4.46
N LYS A 177 -31.85 -9.98 4.72
CA LYS A 177 -31.61 -8.88 5.67
C LYS A 177 -31.49 -9.40 7.11
N GLU A 178 -30.40 -9.04 7.77
CA GLU A 178 -30.38 -8.42 9.11
C GLU A 178 -28.93 -8.04 9.48
N THR A 179 -28.65 -6.74 9.59
CA THR A 179 -27.31 -6.20 9.91
C THR A 179 -27.22 -5.84 11.38
N VAL A 180 -26.42 -6.57 12.15
CA VAL A 180 -25.92 -6.13 13.46
C VAL A 180 -24.77 -5.16 13.20
N ILE A 181 -24.97 -3.91 13.62
CA ILE A 181 -23.98 -2.84 13.53
C ILE A 181 -23.14 -2.89 14.81
N GLU A 182 -21.92 -3.44 14.73
CA GLU A 182 -20.92 -3.21 15.78
C GLU A 182 -20.24 -1.86 15.53
N ILE A 183 -20.57 -0.89 16.38
CA ILE A 183 -19.87 0.39 16.51
C ILE A 183 -18.59 0.08 17.30
N PRO A 184 -17.37 0.28 16.77
CA PRO A 184 -16.18 0.18 17.59
C PRO A 184 -16.21 1.28 18.65
N ASP A 185 -16.16 0.90 19.92
CA ASP A 185 -16.00 1.82 21.05
C ASP A 185 -14.69 2.61 20.87
N GLU A 186 -14.82 3.91 20.61
CA GLU A 186 -13.72 4.86 20.76
C GLU A 186 -13.45 5.06 22.25
N THR A 187 -12.64 4.20 22.88
CA THR A 187 -11.89 4.62 24.08
C THR A 187 -10.60 3.84 24.25
N SER A 188 -9.48 4.54 24.10
CA SER A 188 -8.33 4.59 25.04
C SER A 188 -7.04 4.97 24.30
N GLN A 189 -6.84 6.26 24.01
CA GLN A 189 -5.51 6.75 23.64
C GLN A 189 -4.87 7.50 24.80
N ASN A 190 -3.72 6.97 25.24
CA ASN A 190 -2.84 7.57 26.24
C ASN A 190 -2.37 8.96 25.79
N LYS A 191 -2.70 10.00 26.59
CA LYS A 191 -2.35 11.42 26.34
C LYS A 191 -0.84 11.74 26.22
N ALA A 192 0.06 10.78 26.45
CA ALA A 192 1.51 11.00 26.37
C ALA A 192 2.10 10.82 24.95
N ASN A 193 1.47 10.01 24.08
CA ASN A 193 1.97 9.74 22.72
C ASN A 193 1.49 10.75 21.67
N THR A 194 0.42 11.48 21.96
CA THR A 194 -0.25 12.39 21.02
C THR A 194 0.66 13.48 20.48
N SER A 195 1.53 14.06 21.32
CA SER A 195 2.45 15.13 20.90
C SER A 195 3.56 14.68 19.94
N LYS A 196 3.98 13.41 20.02
CA LYS A 196 5.00 12.84 19.13
C LYS A 196 4.39 12.47 17.78
N GLU A 197 3.23 11.83 17.80
CA GLU A 197 2.47 11.46 16.60
C GLU A 197 2.02 12.70 15.82
N GLU A 198 1.56 13.75 16.51
CA GLU A 198 1.22 15.03 15.86
C GLU A 198 2.45 15.65 15.18
N ARG A 199 3.61 15.65 15.85
CA ARG A 199 4.86 16.14 15.23
C ARG A 199 5.29 15.33 14.02
N GLU A 200 5.06 14.02 14.03
CA GLU A 200 5.38 13.14 12.91
C GLU A 200 4.41 13.36 11.73
N SER A 201 3.10 13.47 11.98
CA SER A 201 2.11 13.76 10.93
C SER A 201 2.44 15.06 10.18
N ILE A 202 2.74 16.16 10.89
CA ILE A 202 3.15 17.43 10.28
C ILE A 202 4.47 17.29 9.48
N GLN A 203 5.40 16.44 9.93
CA GLN A 203 6.62 16.16 9.18
C GLN A 203 6.33 15.42 7.88
N ILE A 204 5.37 14.49 7.89
CA ILE A 204 4.95 13.74 6.71
C ILE A 204 4.20 14.65 5.73
N GLN A 205 3.28 15.50 6.20
CA GLN A 205 2.63 16.52 5.38
C GLN A 205 3.65 17.43 4.68
N ALA A 206 4.66 17.92 5.42
CA ALA A 206 5.75 18.71 4.84
C ALA A 206 6.56 17.94 3.79
N THR A 207 6.77 16.64 4.01
CA THR A 207 7.50 15.78 3.06
C THR A 207 6.69 15.57 1.79
N LEU A 208 5.38 15.33 1.89
CA LEU A 208 4.47 15.22 0.74
C LEU A 208 4.39 16.52 -0.05
N ALA A 209 4.41 17.68 0.63
CA ALA A 209 4.46 18.98 -0.03
C ALA A 209 5.78 19.17 -0.82
N GLU A 210 6.92 18.79 -0.23
CA GLU A 210 8.23 18.83 -0.91
C GLU A 210 8.25 17.93 -2.14
N ILE A 211 7.76 16.68 -2.02
CA ILE A 211 7.70 15.74 -3.15
C ILE A 211 6.80 16.30 -4.27
N GLY A 212 5.62 16.80 -3.92
CA GLY A 212 4.69 17.37 -4.88
C GLY A 212 5.28 18.58 -5.62
N GLU A 213 5.98 19.47 -4.90
CA GLU A 213 6.68 20.60 -5.51
C GLU A 213 7.76 20.14 -6.50
N LYS A 214 8.58 19.14 -6.13
CA LYS A 214 9.58 18.57 -7.04
C LYS A 214 8.94 17.99 -8.29
N LEU A 215 7.82 17.28 -8.17
CA LEU A 215 7.05 16.73 -9.30
C LEU A 215 6.28 17.80 -10.11
N GLY A 216 6.42 19.09 -9.77
CA GLY A 216 5.82 20.21 -10.50
C GLY A 216 4.35 20.46 -10.19
N TYR A 217 3.86 19.99 -9.04
CA TYR A 217 2.51 20.28 -8.56
C TYR A 217 2.44 21.57 -7.77
N LYS A 218 1.29 22.23 -7.84
CA LYS A 218 0.88 23.19 -6.82
C LYS A 218 0.34 22.45 -5.61
N ILE A 219 0.58 23.00 -4.43
CA ILE A 219 0.24 22.38 -3.16
C ILE A 219 -0.87 23.17 -2.48
N TRP A 220 -1.88 22.47 -1.97
CA TRP A 220 -2.81 23.01 -0.99
C TRP A 220 -2.55 22.36 0.37
N LEU A 221 -2.63 23.19 1.41
CA LEU A 221 -2.57 22.78 2.82
C LEU A 221 -3.71 23.45 3.58
N PRO A 222 -4.33 22.76 4.54
CA PRO A 222 -5.39 23.31 5.36
C PRO A 222 -4.86 24.46 6.21
N LYS A 223 -5.71 25.47 6.47
CA LYS A 223 -5.31 26.69 7.19
C LYS A 223 -4.77 26.40 8.59
N SER A 224 -5.28 25.35 9.26
CA SER A 224 -4.87 24.93 10.59
C SER A 224 -3.41 24.43 10.66
N ASP A 225 -2.93 23.81 9.58
CA ASP A 225 -1.64 23.09 9.60
C ASP A 225 -0.58 23.83 8.79
N ARG A 226 -1.01 24.72 7.90
CA ARG A 226 -0.16 25.50 6.98
C ARG A 226 1.06 26.11 7.67
N SER A 227 0.89 26.80 8.80
CA SER A 227 2.02 27.44 9.51
C SER A 227 3.04 26.41 10.05
N ARG A 228 2.55 25.28 10.58
CA ARG A 228 3.38 24.21 11.15
C ARG A 228 4.13 23.45 10.06
N VAL A 229 3.48 23.21 8.93
CA VAL A 229 4.10 22.60 7.74
C VAL A 229 5.15 23.53 7.12
N LEU A 230 4.86 24.83 6.98
CA LEU A 230 5.80 25.82 6.43
C LEU A 230 7.07 26.02 7.27
N ASN A 231 7.02 25.68 8.56
CA ASN A 231 8.22 25.67 9.40
C ASN A 231 9.21 24.55 9.02
N LYS A 232 8.74 23.49 8.34
CA LYS A 232 9.53 22.31 7.96
C LYS A 232 9.80 22.23 6.46
N TRP A 233 8.85 22.66 5.63
CA TRP A 233 9.00 22.76 4.19
C TRP A 233 8.89 24.22 3.76
N LYS A 234 9.87 24.70 3.00
CA LYS A 234 9.87 26.05 2.42
C LYS A 234 9.70 25.91 0.91
N PRO A 235 8.60 26.41 0.33
CA PRO A 235 8.41 26.42 -1.10
C PRO A 235 9.59 27.08 -1.81
N LEU A 236 10.10 26.44 -2.86
CA LEU A 236 11.13 27.00 -3.74
C LEU A 236 10.58 28.13 -4.60
N GLN A 237 9.29 28.03 -4.99
CA GLN A 237 8.60 29.05 -5.77
C GLN A 237 7.45 29.66 -4.98
N ASN A 238 7.30 30.99 -5.07
CA ASN A 238 6.26 31.73 -4.33
C ASN A 238 4.82 31.31 -4.69
N ASN A 239 4.61 30.68 -5.85
CA ASN A 239 3.27 30.27 -6.32
C ASN A 239 3.04 28.74 -6.22
N THR A 240 3.92 28.01 -5.53
CA THR A 240 3.74 26.58 -5.28
C THR A 240 2.57 26.36 -4.31
N LEU A 241 2.56 27.06 -3.18
CA LEU A 241 1.48 26.98 -2.20
C LEU A 241 0.30 27.84 -2.64
N LEU A 242 -0.89 27.24 -2.73
CA LEU A 242 -2.11 27.93 -3.13
C LEU A 242 -2.80 28.60 -1.95
N GLU A 243 -3.21 29.86 -2.15
CA GLU A 243 -4.00 30.60 -1.17
C GLU A 243 -5.49 30.24 -1.20
N ASN A 244 -6.02 29.88 -2.37
CA ASN A 244 -7.39 29.38 -2.55
C ASN A 244 -7.39 28.14 -3.45
N LEU A 245 -8.27 27.18 -3.16
CA LEU A 245 -8.49 26.03 -4.04
C LEU A 245 -9.14 26.46 -5.35
N PRO A 246 -8.69 25.93 -6.51
CA PRO A 246 -9.26 26.26 -7.82
C PRO A 246 -10.54 25.46 -8.08
N LEU A 247 -11.47 25.45 -7.12
CA LEU A 247 -12.74 24.74 -7.19
C LEU A 247 -13.90 25.73 -7.32
N VAL A 248 -14.91 25.39 -8.12
CA VAL A 248 -16.07 26.25 -8.40
C VAL A 248 -17.15 26.13 -7.31
N PHE A 249 -16.94 25.29 -6.29
CA PHE A 249 -17.94 25.02 -5.26
C PHE A 249 -17.86 26.02 -4.10
N ASP A 250 -19.03 26.34 -3.57
CA ASP A 250 -19.26 27.24 -2.46
C ASP A 250 -20.00 26.53 -1.30
N GLY A 251 -19.73 26.96 -0.06
CA GLY A 251 -20.48 26.51 1.13
C GLY A 251 -19.80 25.43 2.00
N PRO A 252 -20.59 24.66 2.80
CA PRO A 252 -20.08 23.69 3.78
C PRO A 252 -19.21 22.59 3.19
N THR A 253 -19.49 22.22 1.94
CA THR A 253 -18.85 21.13 1.21
C THR A 253 -17.40 21.45 0.83
N LEU A 254 -17.11 22.71 0.47
CA LEU A 254 -15.74 23.16 0.22
C LEU A 254 -14.88 23.02 1.48
N LYS A 255 -15.46 23.28 2.66
CA LYS A 255 -14.73 23.17 3.94
C LYS A 255 -14.23 21.76 4.22
N VAL A 256 -14.96 20.73 3.77
CA VAL A 256 -14.53 19.33 3.93
C VAL A 256 -13.24 19.09 3.15
N ILE A 257 -13.22 19.51 1.88
CA ILE A 257 -12.05 19.38 0.99
C ILE A 257 -10.89 20.27 1.46
N GLU A 258 -11.18 21.49 1.92
CA GLU A 258 -10.15 22.41 2.44
C GLU A 258 -9.41 21.85 3.65
N ASN A 259 -10.03 20.94 4.39
CA ASN A 259 -9.47 20.26 5.56
C ASN A 259 -8.75 18.95 5.22
N ILE A 260 -8.57 18.61 3.93
CA ILE A 260 -7.68 17.52 3.54
C ILE A 260 -6.22 17.99 3.72
N ASP A 261 -5.40 17.15 4.33
CA ASP A 261 -4.07 17.55 4.81
C ASP A 261 -3.13 18.01 3.70
N VAL A 262 -3.08 17.31 2.57
CA VAL A 262 -2.28 17.73 1.40
C VAL A 262 -3.03 17.41 0.11
N LEU A 263 -3.19 18.42 -0.76
CA LEU A 263 -3.66 18.20 -2.13
C LEU A 263 -2.58 18.61 -3.13
N TRP A 264 -2.38 17.76 -4.13
CA TRP A 264 -1.55 18.07 -5.30
C TRP A 264 -2.43 18.50 -6.45
N ILE A 265 -2.14 19.68 -6.98
CA ILE A 265 -2.97 20.37 -7.97
C ILE A 265 -2.13 20.63 -9.22
N LYS A 266 -2.67 20.27 -10.37
CA LYS A 266 -2.08 20.58 -11.67
C LYS A 266 -3.09 21.35 -12.48
N ARG A 267 -2.70 22.54 -12.94
CA ARG A 267 -3.58 23.52 -13.59
C ARG A 267 -4.72 23.92 -12.64
N HIS A 268 -5.93 23.39 -12.84
CA HIS A 268 -7.13 23.69 -12.04
C HIS A 268 -7.82 22.41 -11.54
N SER A 269 -7.09 21.30 -11.49
CA SER A 269 -7.64 20.00 -11.07
C SER A 269 -6.78 19.39 -9.97
N ILE A 270 -7.44 18.81 -8.98
CA ILE A 270 -6.80 17.97 -7.97
C ILE A 270 -6.38 16.68 -8.67
N VAL A 271 -5.10 16.33 -8.53
CA VAL A 271 -4.52 15.10 -9.09
C VAL A 271 -4.41 14.03 -8.01
N ARG A 272 -3.93 14.41 -6.82
CA ARG A 272 -3.86 13.52 -5.66
C ARG A 272 -4.31 14.21 -4.39
N ALA A 273 -4.93 13.44 -3.51
CA ALA A 273 -5.29 13.85 -2.16
C ALA A 273 -4.65 12.90 -1.14
N PHE A 274 -4.05 13.48 -0.10
CA PHE A 274 -3.41 12.75 0.98
C PHE A 274 -4.00 13.18 2.31
N GLU A 275 -4.45 12.19 3.06
CA GLU A 275 -4.94 12.34 4.42
C GLU A 275 -3.93 11.68 5.37
N VAL A 276 -3.31 12.46 6.25
CA VAL A 276 -2.20 12.05 7.10
C VAL A 276 -2.70 11.76 8.52
N GLU A 277 -2.86 10.47 8.80
CA GLU A 277 -3.43 9.96 10.05
C GLU A 277 -2.38 9.88 11.17
N GLY A 278 -2.37 10.90 12.04
CA GLY A 278 -1.61 10.91 13.30
C GLY A 278 -2.45 10.45 14.49
N THR A 279 -3.14 11.40 15.12
CA THR A 279 -4.00 11.20 16.30
C THR A 279 -5.50 11.32 15.99
N THR A 280 -5.85 11.77 14.78
CA THR A 280 -7.23 11.85 14.28
C THR A 280 -7.85 10.46 14.14
N ALA A 281 -9.18 10.40 14.16
CA ALA A 281 -9.90 9.16 13.92
C ALA A 281 -9.83 8.84 12.42
N ILE A 282 -9.28 7.65 12.07
CA ILE A 282 -9.13 7.11 10.71
C ILE A 282 -10.40 7.30 9.88
N TYR A 283 -11.55 7.09 10.52
CA TYR A 283 -12.85 7.18 9.87
C TYR A 283 -13.16 8.58 9.34
N SER A 284 -12.73 9.63 10.05
CA SER A 284 -12.97 11.02 9.64
C SER A 284 -12.19 11.40 8.38
N GLY A 285 -10.95 10.90 8.25
CA GLY A 285 -10.12 11.10 7.07
C GLY A 285 -10.70 10.38 5.84
N ILE A 286 -11.14 9.14 6.03
CA ILE A 286 -11.81 8.34 4.98
C ILE A 286 -13.08 9.05 4.47
N LEU A 287 -13.91 9.60 5.37
CA LEU A 287 -15.10 10.35 4.95
C LEU A 287 -14.76 11.57 4.11
N ARG A 288 -13.70 12.33 4.43
CA ARG A 288 -13.25 13.47 3.60
C ARG A 288 -12.85 13.03 2.18
N MET A 289 -12.20 11.87 2.05
CA MET A 289 -11.87 11.29 0.74
C MET A 289 -13.12 10.86 -0.03
N ALA A 290 -14.08 10.23 0.65
CA ALA A 290 -15.34 9.81 0.04
C ALA A 290 -16.17 11.02 -0.45
N ASP A 291 -16.25 12.08 0.36
CA ASP A 291 -16.90 13.34 0.00
C ASP A 291 -16.23 13.97 -1.24
N LEU A 292 -14.88 14.01 -1.29
CA LEU A 292 -14.15 14.51 -2.45
C LEU A 292 -14.52 13.75 -3.74
N LEU A 293 -14.57 12.41 -3.69
CA LEU A 293 -14.92 11.59 -4.84
C LEU A 293 -16.37 11.79 -5.29
N ALA A 294 -17.32 11.91 -4.35
CA ALA A 294 -18.73 12.15 -4.65
C ALA A 294 -18.96 13.51 -5.33
N LEU A 295 -18.12 14.50 -5.04
CA LEU A 295 -18.24 15.85 -5.59
C LEU A 295 -17.51 16.04 -6.92
N GLN A 296 -16.47 15.24 -7.16
CA GLN A 296 -15.68 15.24 -8.39
C GLN A 296 -15.79 13.92 -9.16
N PRO A 297 -16.99 13.44 -9.51
CA PRO A 297 -17.16 12.12 -10.14
C PRO A 297 -16.46 12.05 -11.50
N MET A 298 -16.30 13.18 -12.19
CA MET A 298 -15.65 13.23 -13.51
C MET A 298 -14.12 13.33 -13.45
N LEU A 299 -13.52 13.61 -12.28
CA LEU A 299 -12.07 13.76 -12.16
C LEU A 299 -11.43 12.48 -11.64
N ASP A 300 -10.39 12.01 -12.32
CA ASP A 300 -9.56 10.90 -11.85
C ASP A 300 -8.61 11.37 -10.75
N ILE A 301 -9.11 11.43 -9.51
CA ILE A 301 -8.36 11.83 -8.33
C ILE A 301 -7.87 10.57 -7.62
N LYS A 302 -6.54 10.43 -7.48
CA LYS A 302 -5.97 9.36 -6.66
C LYS A 302 -5.95 9.78 -5.18
N ILE A 303 -6.58 8.98 -4.33
CA ILE A 303 -6.75 9.27 -2.92
C ILE A 303 -5.93 8.31 -2.05
N HIS A 304 -5.28 8.86 -1.04
CA HIS A 304 -4.29 8.16 -0.23
C HIS A 304 -4.51 8.43 1.25
N ILE A 305 -4.62 7.36 2.05
CA ILE A 305 -4.49 7.44 3.50
C ILE A 305 -3.01 7.19 3.84
N VAL A 306 -2.40 8.15 4.53
CA VAL A 306 -0.99 8.12 4.90
C VAL A 306 -0.89 7.97 6.42
N ALA A 307 -0.38 6.84 6.91
CA ALA A 307 -0.30 6.61 8.35
C ALA A 307 0.93 5.80 8.75
N SER A 308 1.11 5.60 10.06
CA SER A 308 2.07 4.62 10.54
C SER A 308 1.63 3.20 10.13
N ILE A 309 2.59 2.30 9.97
CA ILE A 309 2.33 0.93 9.53
C ILE A 309 1.48 0.13 10.55
N GLU A 310 1.53 0.50 11.82
CA GLU A 310 0.71 -0.09 12.88
C GLU A 310 -0.79 0.20 12.67
N ARG A 311 -1.12 1.30 11.98
CA ARG A 311 -2.51 1.68 11.64
C ARG A 311 -3.01 1.06 10.33
N ARG A 312 -2.14 0.41 9.54
CA ARG A 312 -2.47 -0.14 8.21
C ARG A 312 -3.70 -1.04 8.22
N GLU A 313 -3.72 -2.04 9.10
CA GLU A 313 -4.85 -2.98 9.17
C GLU A 313 -6.15 -2.27 9.57
N ALA A 314 -6.10 -1.32 10.50
CA ALA A 314 -7.27 -0.53 10.90
C ALA A 314 -7.78 0.34 9.74
N VAL A 315 -6.89 0.93 8.94
CA VAL A 315 -7.25 1.68 7.72
C VAL A 315 -7.97 0.76 6.73
N PHE A 316 -7.41 -0.42 6.46
CA PHE A 316 -8.02 -1.39 5.53
C PHE A 316 -9.35 -1.93 6.03
N GLU A 317 -9.49 -2.21 7.32
CA GLU A 317 -10.78 -2.59 7.92
C GLU A 317 -11.84 -1.48 7.71
N GLN A 318 -11.48 -0.21 7.88
CA GLN A 318 -12.41 0.91 7.67
C GLN A 318 -12.76 1.12 6.19
N ILE A 319 -11.80 1.00 5.28
CA ILE A 319 -12.03 1.17 3.83
C ILE A 319 -12.93 0.06 3.27
N ASN A 320 -12.85 -1.16 3.80
CA ASN A 320 -13.70 -2.30 3.38
C ASN A 320 -15.10 -2.31 4.00
N ARG A 321 -15.50 -1.27 4.74
CA ARG A 321 -16.84 -1.24 5.34
C ARG A 321 -17.91 -1.30 4.24
N PRO A 322 -19.02 -2.03 4.44
CA PRO A 322 -20.08 -2.18 3.43
C PRO A 322 -20.64 -0.86 2.89
N VAL A 323 -20.65 0.20 3.71
CA VAL A 323 -21.09 1.55 3.29
C VAL A 323 -20.26 2.11 2.13
N PHE A 324 -19.00 1.69 1.99
CA PHE A 324 -18.08 2.12 0.94
C PHE A 324 -18.00 1.15 -0.24
N ALA A 325 -18.77 0.06 -0.24
CA ALA A 325 -18.79 -0.91 -1.34
C ALA A 325 -19.55 -0.38 -2.57
N PHE A 326 -20.50 0.54 -2.38
CA PHE A 326 -21.42 1.00 -3.42
C PHE A 326 -21.24 2.50 -3.72
N MET A 327 -20.03 2.90 -4.13
CA MET A 327 -19.80 4.25 -4.64
C MET A 327 -19.90 4.28 -6.17
N GLU A 328 -20.13 5.47 -6.74
CA GLU A 328 -20.30 5.65 -8.19
C GLU A 328 -19.11 5.14 -9.02
N LYS A 329 -17.90 5.23 -8.47
CA LYS A 329 -16.65 4.76 -9.10
C LYS A 329 -16.25 3.34 -8.75
N GLY A 330 -17.10 2.60 -8.04
CA GLY A 330 -16.80 1.30 -7.47
C GLY A 330 -16.41 1.36 -5.99
N PRO A 331 -16.06 0.21 -5.38
CA PRO A 331 -15.72 0.13 -3.97
C PRO A 331 -14.54 1.02 -3.59
N LEU A 332 -14.60 1.68 -2.43
CA LEU A 332 -13.49 2.52 -1.96
C LEU A 332 -12.17 1.75 -1.83
N ALA A 333 -12.23 0.45 -1.51
CA ALA A 333 -11.07 -0.44 -1.41
C ALA A 333 -10.27 -0.59 -2.71
N GLU A 334 -10.88 -0.28 -3.86
CA GLU A 334 -10.22 -0.34 -5.17
C GLU A 334 -9.61 1.00 -5.59
N ILE A 335 -10.01 2.09 -4.95
CA ILE A 335 -9.66 3.46 -5.36
C ILE A 335 -8.74 4.12 -4.31
N CYS A 336 -8.99 3.84 -3.03
CA CYS A 336 -8.24 4.39 -1.92
C CYS A 336 -7.07 3.47 -1.56
N THR A 337 -5.89 4.07 -1.56
CA THR A 337 -4.66 3.35 -1.24
C THR A 337 -4.05 3.83 0.06
N PHE A 338 -3.22 2.98 0.65
CA PHE A 338 -2.44 3.27 1.85
C PHE A 338 -1.00 3.59 1.48
N ILE A 339 -0.39 4.54 2.19
CA ILE A 339 1.06 4.82 2.11
C ILE A 339 1.61 4.92 3.53
N SER A 340 2.60 4.10 3.88
CA SER A 340 3.23 4.22 5.19
C SER A 340 4.10 5.46 5.29
N TYR A 341 4.31 5.97 6.51
CA TYR A 341 5.26 7.06 6.77
C TYR A 341 6.67 6.75 6.26
N GLU A 342 7.12 5.51 6.41
CA GLU A 342 8.38 5.01 5.88
C GLU A 342 8.40 5.09 4.35
N SER A 343 7.32 4.71 3.68
CA SER A 343 7.20 4.77 2.22
C SER A 343 7.30 6.21 1.70
N VAL A 344 6.67 7.17 2.38
CA VAL A 344 6.82 8.61 2.04
C VAL A 344 8.27 9.06 2.21
N LYS A 345 8.92 8.65 3.31
CA LYS A 345 10.33 8.98 3.58
C LYS A 345 11.27 8.36 2.53
N GLU A 346 10.98 7.17 2.04
CA GLU A 346 11.74 6.53 0.97
C GLU A 346 11.48 7.19 -0.39
N LEU A 347 10.23 7.47 -0.73
CA LEU A 347 9.87 8.19 -1.96
C LEU A 347 10.62 9.52 -2.08
N ARG A 348 10.77 10.25 -0.96
CA ARG A 348 11.53 11.51 -0.92
C ARG A 348 13.01 11.35 -1.35
N LYS A 349 13.59 10.16 -1.18
CA LYS A 349 15.00 9.87 -1.49
C LYS A 349 15.23 9.49 -2.96
N GLU A 350 14.17 9.33 -3.74
CA GLU A 350 14.32 8.98 -5.15
C GLU A 350 15.16 10.03 -5.88
N PRO A 351 16.17 9.61 -6.66
CA PRO A 351 17.03 10.53 -7.39
C PRO A 351 16.24 11.16 -8.55
N HIS A 352 16.47 12.44 -8.79
CA HIS A 352 15.85 13.18 -9.90
C HIS A 352 14.32 13.16 -9.90
N LEU A 353 13.68 13.22 -8.72
CA LEU A 353 12.22 13.36 -8.59
C LEU A 353 11.66 14.47 -9.49
N GLU A 354 12.40 15.56 -9.71
CA GLU A 354 12.03 16.66 -10.59
C GLU A 354 11.89 16.31 -12.08
N HIS A 355 12.38 15.15 -12.50
CA HIS A 355 12.27 14.63 -13.87
C HIS A 355 11.31 13.44 -13.98
N MET A 356 10.75 13.00 -12.86
CA MET A 356 9.80 11.90 -12.82
C MET A 356 8.36 12.38 -13.06
N ASN A 357 7.50 11.45 -13.46
CA ASN A 357 6.06 11.66 -13.51
C ASN A 357 5.42 11.25 -12.17
N ASP A 358 4.12 11.50 -12.00
CA ASP A 358 3.42 11.11 -10.77
C ASP A 358 3.16 9.61 -10.61
N SER A 359 3.42 8.80 -11.64
CA SER A 359 3.29 7.35 -11.53
C SER A 359 4.33 6.76 -10.58
N ILE A 360 5.42 7.49 -10.29
CA ILE A 360 6.37 7.09 -9.25
C ILE A 360 5.69 6.90 -7.90
N VAL A 361 4.65 7.68 -7.56
CA VAL A 361 3.93 7.52 -6.29
C VAL A 361 3.22 6.17 -6.24
N ASP A 362 2.70 5.69 -7.38
CA ASP A 362 2.04 4.38 -7.47
C ASP A 362 3.02 3.22 -7.21
N GLU A 363 4.32 3.51 -7.21
CA GLU A 363 5.32 2.56 -6.78
C GLU A 363 5.25 2.30 -5.26
N TYR A 364 4.82 3.29 -4.46
CA TYR A 364 4.87 3.32 -2.99
C TYR A 364 3.51 3.15 -2.30
N VAL A 365 2.48 2.79 -3.06
CA VAL A 365 1.11 2.62 -2.52
C VAL A 365 0.77 1.15 -2.32
N GLU A 366 -0.14 0.92 -1.38
CA GLU A 366 -0.73 -0.39 -1.05
C GLU A 366 -2.25 -0.36 -1.26
N TYR A 367 -2.80 -1.41 -1.86
CA TYR A 367 -4.24 -1.62 -1.89
C TYR A 367 -4.65 -2.60 -0.78
N SER A 368 -5.89 -2.47 -0.31
CA SER A 368 -6.40 -3.37 0.74
C SER A 368 -6.47 -4.85 0.31
N ASN A 369 -6.52 -5.09 -1.00
CA ASN A 369 -6.69 -6.42 -1.58
C ASN A 369 -5.36 -7.08 -1.98
N ASP A 370 -4.23 -6.37 -1.79
CA ASP A 370 -2.89 -6.87 -2.11
C ASP A 370 -2.31 -7.79 -1.01
#